data_AF-A0A2P8IF92-F1
#
_entry.id   AF-A0A2P8IF92-F1
#
_cell.length_a   1.000
_cell.length_b   1.000
_cell.length_c   1.000
_cell.angle_alpha   90.00
_cell.angle_beta   90.00
_cell.angle_gamma   90.00
#
_symmetry.space_group_name_H-M   'P 1'
#
loop_
_entity.id
_entity.type
_entity.pdbx_description
1 polymer ?
#
loop_
_entity_poly.entity_id
_entity_poly.type
_entity_poly.pdbx_seq_one_letter_code
_entity_poly.pdbx_strand_id
1 'polypeptide(L)'
;MNLVSIAWELDRLRWVPSAVLALVVERDGLCMETFPDLPPWVDEEMTDRELAARMCAGCPVRDECLELALRTAGADTVGVWGGLAADDRRELHPHWLQRGERVERGPGS
;
A
#
# COMPACT_ATOMS: atom_id res chain seq x y z
N MET A 1 9.84 -11.10 -5.54
CA MET A 1 9.34 -10.19 -4.51
C MET A 1 9.66 -10.78 -3.14
N ASN A 2 10.38 -10.06 -2.28
CA ASN A 2 10.75 -10.56 -0.96
C ASN A 2 9.87 -9.87 0.10
N LEU A 3 8.84 -10.58 0.59
CA LEU A 3 7.86 -10.06 1.53
C LEU A 3 8.48 -9.63 2.87
N VAL A 4 9.56 -10.31 3.30
CA VAL A 4 10.30 -9.97 4.51
C VAL A 4 11.02 -8.64 4.35
N SER A 5 11.65 -8.42 3.18
CA SER A 5 12.30 -7.14 2.87
C SER A 5 11.30 -5.98 2.85
N ILE A 6 10.13 -6.17 2.22
CA ILE A 6 9.06 -5.16 2.22
C ILE A 6 8.61 -4.84 3.64
N ALA A 7 8.35 -5.87 4.46
CA ALA A 7 7.97 -5.66 5.86
C ALA A 7 9.05 -4.91 6.67
N TRP A 8 10.34 -5.09 6.35
CA TRP A 8 11.43 -4.33 6.96
C TRP A 8 11.46 -2.87 6.51
N GLU A 9 11.25 -2.60 5.23
CA GLU A 9 11.21 -1.23 4.69
C GLU A 9 10.12 -0.40 5.40
N LEU A 10 8.95 -1.00 5.64
CA LEU A 10 7.84 -0.36 6.34
C LEU A 10 8.12 -0.02 7.82
N ASP A 11 9.17 -0.57 8.45
CA ASP A 11 9.51 -0.20 9.82
C ASP A 11 9.92 1.25 9.97
N ARG A 12 10.38 1.91 8.90
CA ARG A 12 10.66 3.35 8.90
C ARG A 12 9.42 4.19 9.24
N LEU A 13 8.23 3.66 8.97
CA LEU A 13 6.93 4.31 9.17
C LEU A 13 6.27 3.93 10.50
N ARG A 14 6.92 3.10 11.33
CA ARG A 14 6.34 2.51 12.54
C ARG A 14 5.65 3.51 13.47
N TRP A 15 6.24 4.69 13.60
CA TRP A 15 5.81 5.74 14.52
C TRP A 15 5.12 6.92 13.82
N VAL A 16 4.86 6.81 12.52
CA VAL A 16 4.10 7.81 11.76
C VAL A 16 2.61 7.56 11.98
N PRO A 17 1.82 8.53 12.47
CA PRO A 17 0.37 8.35 12.66
C PRO A 17 -0.36 8.01 11.38
N SER A 18 -1.41 7.18 11.43
CA SER A 18 -2.14 6.80 10.20
C SER A 18 -2.80 7.99 9.52
N ALA A 19 -3.20 9.02 10.27
CA ALA A 19 -3.70 10.27 9.71
C ALA A 19 -2.64 10.98 8.85
N VAL A 20 -1.35 10.93 9.24
CA VAL A 20 -0.26 11.52 8.46
C VAL A 20 0.01 10.69 7.20
N LEU A 21 -0.03 9.36 7.31
CA LEU A 21 0.06 8.48 6.14
C LEU A 21 -1.07 8.78 5.15
N ALA A 22 -2.31 8.89 5.62
CA ALA A 22 -3.46 9.23 4.79
C ALA A 22 -3.28 10.57 4.06
N LEU A 23 -2.88 11.62 4.79
CA LEU A 23 -2.63 12.94 4.21
C LEU A 23 -1.55 12.90 3.11
N VAL A 24 -0.45 12.18 3.34
CA VAL A 24 0.64 12.06 2.35
C VAL A 24 0.20 11.26 1.14
N VAL A 25 -0.54 10.16 1.34
CA VAL A 25 -1.06 9.32 0.26
C VAL A 25 -2.09 10.07 -0.60
N GLU A 26 -2.99 10.82 0.03
CA GLU A 26 -3.98 11.63 -0.69
C GLU A 26 -3.32 12.75 -1.49
N ARG A 27 -2.32 13.42 -0.91
CA ARG A 27 -1.66 14.57 -1.53
C ARG A 27 -0.70 14.19 -2.67
N ASP A 28 0.09 13.14 -2.49
CA ASP A 28 1.22 12.82 -3.38
C ASP A 28 1.02 11.50 -4.16
N GLY A 29 -0.11 10.82 -3.95
CA GLY A 29 -0.45 9.57 -4.62
C GLY A 29 -0.83 9.79 -6.08
N LEU A 30 0.03 9.32 -7.00
CA LEU A 30 -0.20 9.51 -8.45
C LEU A 30 -1.52 8.90 -8.96
N CYS A 31 -2.07 7.90 -8.26
CA CYS A 31 -3.35 7.29 -8.60
C CYS A 31 -4.57 8.06 -8.07
N MET A 32 -4.37 9.03 -7.17
CA MET A 32 -5.41 9.93 -6.64
C MET A 32 -5.57 11.18 -7.51
N GLU A 33 -4.56 11.50 -8.32
CA GLU A 33 -4.66 12.55 -9.32
C GLU A 33 -5.83 12.27 -10.27
N THR A 34 -6.58 13.32 -10.60
CA THR A 34 -7.66 13.20 -11.58
C THR A 34 -7.04 12.95 -12.93
N PHE A 35 -7.11 11.71 -13.41
CA PHE A 35 -6.74 11.37 -14.77
C PHE A 35 -7.77 12.04 -15.71
N PRO A 36 -7.38 13.08 -16.48
CA PRO A 36 -8.33 13.73 -17.40
C PRO A 36 -8.73 12.78 -18.53
N ASP A 37 -7.87 11.80 -18.83
CA ASP A 37 -8.09 10.71 -19.77
C ASP A 37 -7.73 9.37 -19.11
N LEU A 38 -8.44 8.30 -19.47
CA LEU A 38 -8.12 6.94 -19.03
C LEU A 38 -6.67 6.58 -19.43
N PRO A 39 -5.91 5.86 -18.59
CA PRO A 39 -4.57 5.41 -18.95
C PRO A 39 -4.57 4.63 -20.28
N PRO A 40 -3.52 4.73 -21.11
CA PRO A 40 -3.50 4.07 -22.43
C PRO A 40 -3.58 2.54 -22.38
N TRP A 41 -3.44 1.94 -21.19
CA TRP A 41 -3.41 0.51 -20.94
C TRP A 41 -4.68 -0.02 -20.26
N VAL A 42 -5.77 0.76 -20.12
CA VAL A 42 -6.97 0.28 -19.38
C VAL A 42 -7.66 -0.92 -20.04
N ASP A 43 -7.51 -1.06 -21.35
CA ASP A 43 -8.11 -2.15 -22.14
C ASP A 43 -7.16 -3.34 -22.31
N GLU A 44 -5.94 -3.26 -21.77
CA GLU A 44 -4.97 -4.37 -21.81
C GLU A 44 -5.36 -5.43 -20.76
N GLU A 45 -5.41 -6.71 -21.17
CA GLU A 45 -5.59 -7.81 -20.22
C GLU A 45 -4.29 -7.99 -19.42
N MET A 46 -4.37 -7.67 -18.13
CA MET A 46 -3.24 -7.72 -17.20
C MET A 46 -3.66 -8.50 -15.96
N THR A 47 -2.72 -9.24 -15.37
CA THR A 47 -2.93 -9.79 -14.03
C THR A 47 -3.00 -8.67 -13.00
N ASP A 48 -3.68 -8.89 -11.88
CA ASP A 48 -3.78 -7.90 -10.79
C ASP A 48 -2.40 -7.41 -10.31
N ARG A 49 -1.39 -8.28 -10.37
CA ARG A 49 -0.01 -7.95 -10.00
C ARG A 49 0.65 -7.02 -11.02
N GLU A 50 0.45 -7.27 -12.31
CA GLU A 50 0.95 -6.40 -13.37
C GLU A 50 0.26 -5.04 -13.32
N LEU A 51 -1.07 -5.04 -13.10
CA LEU A 51 -1.85 -3.82 -12.90
C LEU A 51 -1.31 -3.01 -11.71
N ALA A 52 -1.11 -3.65 -10.57
CA ALA A 52 -0.56 -3.01 -9.38
C ALA A 52 0.82 -2.39 -9.62
N ALA A 53 1.72 -3.14 -10.28
CA ALA A 53 3.05 -2.67 -10.62
C ALA A 53 3.02 -1.47 -11.59
N ARG A 54 2.14 -1.52 -12.60
CA ARG A 54 1.97 -0.47 -13.62
C ARG A 54 1.38 0.80 -13.03
N MET A 55 0.32 0.66 -12.25
CA MET A 55 -0.44 1.77 -11.68
C MET A 55 0.37 2.54 -10.63
N CYS A 56 1.22 1.85 -9.87
CA CYS A 56 2.08 2.47 -8.85
C CYS A 56 3.50 2.78 -9.35
N ALA A 57 3.80 2.56 -10.63
CA ALA A 57 5.13 2.83 -11.19
C ALA A 57 5.49 4.32 -11.03
N GLY A 58 6.62 4.60 -10.36
CA GLY A 58 7.09 5.97 -10.10
C GLY A 58 6.32 6.73 -9.01
N CYS A 59 5.33 6.12 -8.35
CA CYS A 59 4.62 6.77 -7.25
C CYS A 59 5.56 6.99 -6.04
N PRO A 60 5.66 8.22 -5.51
CA PRO A 60 6.63 8.54 -4.45
C PRO A 60 6.22 8.02 -3.06
N VAL A 61 4.96 7.65 -2.87
CA VAL A 61 4.36 7.31 -1.56
C VAL A 61 3.94 5.85 -1.44
N ARG A 62 4.65 4.94 -2.13
CA ARG A 62 4.29 3.52 -2.17
C ARG A 62 4.29 2.86 -0.79
N ASP A 63 5.30 3.14 0.02
CA ASP A 63 5.42 2.54 1.35
C ASP A 63 4.37 3.11 2.31
N GLU A 64 4.13 4.42 2.24
CA GLU A 64 3.11 5.11 3.03
C GLU A 64 1.71 4.58 2.70
N CYS A 65 1.43 4.38 1.40
CA CYS A 65 0.20 3.77 0.90
C CYS A 65 0.04 2.32 1.38
N LEU A 66 1.12 1.52 1.32
CA LEU A 66 1.09 0.13 1.77
C LEU A 66 0.91 0.01 3.30
N GLU A 67 1.65 0.80 4.07
CA GLU A 67 1.53 0.85 5.53
C GLU A 67 0.11 1.28 5.94
N LEU A 68 -0.46 2.28 5.27
CA LEU A 68 -1.83 2.72 5.51
C LEU A 68 -2.83 1.59 5.26
N ALA A 69 -2.73 0.89 4.14
CA ALA A 69 -3.59 -0.25 3.80
C ALA A 69 -3.51 -1.36 4.84
N LEU A 70 -2.29 -1.71 5.26
CA LEU A 70 -2.06 -2.77 6.25
C LEU A 70 -2.62 -2.41 7.63
N ARG A 71 -2.64 -1.12 7.99
CA ARG A 71 -3.21 -0.64 9.27
C ARG A 71 -4.72 -0.54 9.28
N THR A 72 -5.35 -0.18 8.15
CA THR A 72 -6.79 0.10 8.10
C THR A 72 -7.63 -1.16 8.01
N ALA A 73 -7.27 -2.09 7.11
CA ALA A 73 -8.01 -3.33 6.91
C ALA A 73 -7.10 -4.54 6.65
N GLY A 74 -5.77 -4.38 6.69
CA GLY A 74 -4.85 -5.51 6.61
C GLY A 74 -5.09 -6.35 5.36
N ALA A 75 -5.29 -7.65 5.56
CA ALA A 75 -5.57 -8.63 4.50
C ALA A 75 -6.95 -8.46 3.80
N ASP A 76 -7.85 -7.66 4.37
CA ASP A 76 -9.20 -7.43 3.84
C ASP A 76 -9.29 -6.16 2.97
N THR A 77 -8.20 -5.39 2.83
CA THR A 77 -8.17 -4.27 1.87
C THR A 77 -8.29 -4.78 0.44
N VAL A 78 -9.21 -4.20 -0.33
CA VAL A 78 -9.41 -4.49 -1.76
C VAL A 78 -8.62 -3.54 -2.67
N GLY A 79 -8.40 -3.95 -3.91
CA GLY A 79 -7.72 -3.13 -4.92
C GLY A 79 -6.20 -3.07 -4.78
N VAL A 80 -5.59 -2.10 -5.46
CA VAL A 80 -4.13 -1.88 -5.51
C VAL A 80 -3.72 -0.89 -4.42
N TRP A 81 -2.70 -1.26 -3.64
CA TRP A 81 -2.12 -0.39 -2.60
C TRP A 81 -0.61 -0.57 -2.55
N GLY A 82 0.15 0.52 -2.62
CA GLY A 82 1.62 0.50 -2.55
C GLY A 82 2.32 -0.31 -3.65
N GLY A 83 1.62 -0.60 -4.75
CA GLY A 83 2.10 -1.45 -5.83
C GLY A 83 1.93 -2.95 -5.57
N LEU A 84 1.12 -3.34 -4.59
CA LEU A 84 0.72 -4.73 -4.34
C LEU A 84 -0.76 -4.92 -4.65
N ALA A 85 -1.09 -6.08 -5.22
CA ALA A 85 -2.46 -6.58 -5.35
C ALA A 85 -2.98 -7.07 -3.99
N ALA A 86 -4.28 -7.35 -3.90
CA ALA A 86 -4.91 -7.84 -2.67
C ALA A 86 -4.29 -9.15 -2.17
N ASP A 87 -4.04 -10.10 -3.07
CA ASP A 87 -3.43 -11.39 -2.71
C ASP A 87 -1.99 -11.23 -2.19
N ASP A 88 -1.18 -10.38 -2.84
CA ASP A 88 0.18 -10.08 -2.38
C ASP A 88 0.18 -9.44 -0.99
N ARG A 89 -0.78 -8.55 -0.69
CA ARG A 89 -0.93 -7.97 0.64
C ARG A 89 -1.39 -8.99 1.67
N ARG A 90 -2.25 -9.94 1.30
CA ARG A 90 -2.68 -11.03 2.18
C ARG A 90 -1.50 -11.89 2.61
N GLU A 91 -0.57 -12.17 1.69
CA GLU A 91 0.68 -12.87 1.99
C GLU A 91 1.67 -12.03 2.81
N LEU A 92 1.75 -10.72 2.56
CA LEU A 92 2.62 -9.80 3.30
C LEU A 92 2.16 -9.59 4.76
N HIS A 93 0.85 -9.53 5.00
CA HIS A 93 0.28 -9.11 6.28
C HIS A 93 0.84 -9.89 7.49
N PRO A 94 0.96 -11.24 7.49
CA PRO A 94 1.60 -11.98 8.57
C PRO A 94 3.05 -11.54 8.87
N HIS A 95 3.86 -11.26 7.85
CA HIS A 95 5.24 -10.79 8.03
C HIS A 95 5.28 -9.39 8.65
N TRP A 96 4.34 -8.53 8.26
CA TRP A 96 4.18 -7.21 8.85
C TRP A 96 3.73 -7.29 10.32
N LEU A 97 2.78 -8.17 10.66
CA LEU A 97 2.34 -8.41 12.04
C LEU A 97 3.49 -8.83 12.97
N GLN A 98 4.40 -9.66 12.45
CA GLN A 98 5.59 -10.12 13.18
C GLN A 98 6.58 -9.00 13.50
N ARG A 99 6.49 -7.83 12.84
CA ARG A 99 7.35 -6.68 13.16
C ARG A 99 6.97 -5.98 14.47
N GLY A 100 5.82 -6.28 15.07
CA GLY A 100 5.40 -5.72 16.36
C GLY A 100 4.61 -4.41 16.27
N GLU A 101 4.55 -3.66 17.36
CA GLU A 101 3.64 -2.52 17.52
C GLU A 101 3.89 -1.35 16.54
N ARG A 102 2.81 -0.65 16.20
CA ARG A 102 2.72 0.58 15.39
C ARG A 102 1.91 1.60 16.20
N VAL A 103 2.14 2.90 15.99
CA VAL A 103 1.51 3.98 16.78
C VAL A 103 -0.02 3.91 16.92
N GLU A 104 -0.73 3.37 15.92
CA GLU A 104 -2.20 3.22 15.94
C GLU A 104 -2.69 1.80 16.32
N ARG A 105 -1.77 0.82 16.42
CA ARG A 105 -2.09 -0.60 16.67
C ARG A 105 -2.11 -0.94 18.18
N GLY A 106 -2.03 0.06 19.05
CA GLY A 106 -2.31 -0.07 20.49
C GLY A 106 -3.80 -0.37 20.75
N PRO A 107 -4.20 -0.83 21.94
CA PRO A 107 -5.53 -1.39 22.17
C PRO A 107 -6.61 -0.32 22.01
N GLY A 108 -7.24 -0.28 20.83
CA GLY A 108 -8.22 0.74 20.48
C GLY A 108 -8.47 0.83 18.97
N SER A 109 -8.95 -0.26 18.38
CA SER A 109 -9.72 -0.26 17.13
C SER A 109 -10.96 -1.09 17.36
#